data_AF-Q5H7A6-F1
#
_entry.id   AF-Q5H7A6-F1
#
_cell.length_a   1.000
_cell.length_b   1.000
_cell.length_c   1.000
_cell.angle_alpha   90.00
_cell.angle_beta   90.00
_cell.angle_gamma   90.00
#
_symmetry.space_group_name_H-M   'P 1'
#
loop_
_entity.id
_entity.type
_entity.pdbx_description
1 polymer ?
#
loop_
_entity_poly.entity_id
_entity_poly.type
_entity_poly.pdbx_seq_one_letter_code
_entity_poly.pdbx_strand_id
1 'polypeptide(L)'
;GQQESRSGDVVQGSYSLVEPDGTRRTVEYTADPVNGFNAVVHKEPLGVAKVAAPIAYAAPVVAKLAVPAVAKVAAPLAYGSPYYH
;
A
#
# COMPACT_ATOMS: atom_id res chain seq x y z
N GLY A 1 1.37 -11.26 23.62
CA GLY A 1 2.14 -11.85 24.74
C GLY A 1 1.68 -13.29 24.96
N GLN A 2 2.44 -14.13 25.67
CA GLN A 2 2.06 -15.53 25.92
C GLN A 2 2.21 -15.91 27.40
N GLN A 3 1.43 -16.92 27.81
CA GLN A 3 1.65 -17.66 29.05
C GLN A 3 1.30 -19.14 28.85
N GLU A 4 1.96 -20.01 29.60
CA GLU A 4 1.72 -21.45 29.61
C GLU A 4 1.95 -21.98 31.03
N SER A 5 1.19 -23.00 31.41
CA SER A 5 1.38 -23.79 32.62
C SER A 5 1.18 -25.27 32.33
N ARG A 6 1.93 -26.11 33.06
CA ARG A 6 1.84 -27.56 32.98
C ARG A 6 1.59 -28.16 34.36
N SER A 7 0.63 -29.08 34.43
CA SER A 7 0.35 -29.90 35.60
C SER A 7 0.25 -31.36 35.19
N GLY A 8 1.27 -32.16 35.55
CA GLY A 8 1.41 -33.54 35.06
C GLY A 8 1.48 -33.58 33.54
N ASP A 9 0.56 -34.32 32.91
CA ASP A 9 0.45 -34.45 31.46
C ASP A 9 -0.52 -33.46 30.82
N VAL A 10 -1.09 -32.53 31.60
CA VAL A 10 -1.97 -31.48 31.11
C VAL A 10 -1.18 -30.18 30.91
N VAL A 11 -1.30 -29.59 29.71
CA VAL A 11 -0.73 -28.28 29.37
C VAL A 11 -1.87 -27.32 29.04
N GLN A 12 -1.80 -26.10 29.56
CA GLN A 12 -2.76 -25.05 29.27
C GLN A 12 -2.04 -23.73 29.07
N GLY A 13 -2.55 -22.90 28.18
CA GLY A 13 -1.94 -21.59 27.95
C GLY A 13 -2.75 -20.71 27.04
N SER A 14 -2.20 -19.53 26.81
CA SER A 14 -2.73 -18.61 25.83
C SER A 14 -1.63 -17.80 25.15
N TYR A 15 -1.90 -17.39 23.91
CA TYR A 15 -1.07 -16.45 23.19
C TYR A 15 -1.92 -15.39 22.49
N SER A 16 -1.39 -14.18 22.38
CA SER A 16 -1.99 -13.09 21.62
C SER A 16 -1.01 -12.47 20.62
N LEU A 17 -1.51 -12.23 19.40
CA LEU A 17 -0.82 -11.58 18.30
C LEU A 17 -1.67 -10.43 17.75
N VAL A 18 -1.04 -9.29 17.47
CA VAL A 18 -1.64 -8.21 16.70
C VAL A 18 -1.35 -8.44 15.22
N GLU A 19 -2.39 -8.51 14.41
CA GLU A 19 -2.33 -8.69 12.96
C GLU A 19 -2.28 -7.33 12.23
N PRO A 20 -1.66 -7.25 11.04
CA PRO A 20 -1.53 -6.00 10.29
C PRO A 20 -2.87 -5.42 9.83
N ASP A 21 -3.94 -6.22 9.82
CA ASP A 21 -5.31 -5.75 9.53
C ASP A 21 -5.92 -4.92 10.68
N GLY A 22 -5.20 -4.76 11.79
CA GLY A 22 -5.63 -4.00 12.96
C GLY A 22 -6.45 -4.84 13.95
N THR A 23 -6.41 -6.16 13.84
CA THR A 23 -7.06 -7.07 14.78
C THR A 23 -6.06 -7.71 15.74
N ARG A 24 -6.56 -8.21 16.86
CA ARG A 24 -5.84 -9.09 17.77
C ARG A 24 -6.44 -10.48 17.66
N ARG A 25 -5.56 -11.47 17.49
CA ARG A 25 -5.90 -12.88 17.65
C ARG A 25 -5.42 -13.35 19.01
N THR A 26 -6.32 -13.91 19.81
CA THR A 26 -6.00 -14.61 21.07
C THR A 26 -6.34 -16.09 20.89
N VAL A 27 -5.40 -16.96 21.22
CA VAL A 27 -5.58 -18.42 21.21
C VAL A 27 -5.50 -18.89 22.65
N GLU A 28 -6.53 -19.57 23.11
CA GLU A 28 -6.57 -20.25 24.40
C GLU A 28 -6.54 -21.76 24.12
N TYR A 29 -5.61 -22.49 24.73
CA TYR A 29 -5.41 -23.90 24.42
C TYR A 29 -5.26 -24.76 25.66
N THR A 30 -5.68 -26.02 25.53
CA THR A 30 -5.49 -27.12 26.49
C THR A 30 -5.03 -28.36 25.74
N ALA A 31 -4.09 -29.11 26.30
CA ALA A 31 -3.71 -30.43 25.82
C ALA A 31 -3.74 -31.43 26.98
N ASP A 32 -4.39 -32.56 26.78
CA ASP A 32 -4.42 -33.66 27.75
C ASP A 32 -4.46 -35.05 27.07
N PRO A 33 -4.12 -36.15 27.77
CA PRO A 33 -4.08 -37.49 27.18
C PRO A 33 -5.43 -38.05 26.71
N VAL A 34 -6.56 -37.53 27.22
CA VAL A 34 -7.90 -38.03 26.95
C VAL A 34 -8.52 -37.32 25.75
N ASN A 35 -8.45 -35.98 25.71
CA ASN A 35 -9.09 -35.14 24.69
C ASN A 35 -8.11 -34.63 23.63
N GLY A 36 -6.80 -34.88 23.79
CA GLY A 36 -5.77 -34.36 22.91
C GLY A 36 -5.64 -32.83 23.01
N PHE A 37 -5.21 -32.19 21.92
CA PHE A 37 -5.07 -30.75 21.84
C PHE A 37 -6.40 -30.09 21.42
N ASN A 38 -6.82 -29.10 22.19
CA ASN A 38 -8.01 -28.29 21.91
C ASN A 38 -7.65 -26.81 22.06
N ALA A 39 -8.19 -25.99 21.16
CA ALA A 39 -7.97 -24.55 21.20
C ALA A 39 -9.23 -23.77 20.79
N VAL A 40 -9.42 -22.63 21.45
CA VAL A 40 -10.42 -21.63 21.09
C VAL A 40 -9.69 -20.38 20.61
N VAL A 41 -10.11 -19.86 19.47
CA VAL A 41 -9.49 -18.70 18.83
C VAL A 41 -10.47 -17.55 18.83
N HIS A 42 -10.05 -16.43 19.41
CA HIS A 42 -10.77 -15.16 19.41
C HIS A 42 -10.06 -14.19 18.46
N LYS A 43 -10.83 -13.49 17.62
CA LYS A 43 -10.33 -12.41 16.75
C LYS A 43 -11.17 -11.17 17.00
N GLU A 44 -10.52 -10.09 17.41
CA GLU A 44 -11.19 -8.83 17.77
C GLU A 44 -10.47 -7.62 17.17
N PRO A 45 -11.18 -6.56 16.75
CA PRO A 45 -10.54 -5.32 16.32
C PRO A 45 -9.87 -4.63 17.50
N LEU A 46 -8.64 -4.15 17.30
CA LEU A 46 -7.99 -3.23 18.23
C LEU A 46 -8.59 -1.85 17.94
N GLY A 47 -9.45 -1.36 18.82
CA GLY A 47 -10.22 -0.11 18.67
C GLY A 47 -9.54 0.95 17.80
N VAL A 48 -10.18 1.24 16.67
CA VAL A 48 -9.99 2.32 15.68
C VAL A 48 -8.67 3.10 15.74
N ALA A 49 -7.77 2.85 14.79
CA ALA A 49 -6.84 3.86 14.30
C ALA A 49 -6.51 3.66 12.81
N LYS A 50 -7.52 3.76 11.94
CA LYS A 50 -7.27 4.25 10.58
C LYS A 50 -7.45 5.77 10.60
N VAL A 51 -6.43 6.49 11.07
CA VAL A 51 -6.23 7.86 10.56
C VAL A 51 -5.68 7.66 9.15
N ALA A 52 -6.58 7.47 8.18
CA ALA A 52 -6.22 7.61 6.78
C ALA A 52 -5.94 9.10 6.58
N ALA A 53 -4.67 9.50 6.69
CA ALA A 53 -4.25 10.83 6.27
C ALA A 53 -4.67 10.99 4.79
N PRO A 54 -5.40 12.06 4.41
CA PRO A 54 -5.64 12.30 2.99
C PRO A 54 -4.28 12.62 2.35
N ILE A 55 -3.82 11.75 1.46
CA ILE A 55 -2.66 12.06 0.61
C ILE A 55 -3.13 13.12 -0.39
N ALA A 56 -2.92 14.39 -0.06
CA ALA A 56 -3.07 15.48 -1.00
C ALA A 56 -1.93 15.43 -2.02
N TYR A 57 -2.14 14.71 -3.13
CA TYR A 57 -1.34 14.93 -4.33
C TYR A 57 -1.74 16.29 -4.91
N ALA A 58 -0.93 17.32 -4.64
CA ALA A 58 -0.99 18.56 -5.41
C ALA A 58 -0.56 18.23 -6.84
N ALA A 59 -1.49 18.30 -7.79
CA ALA A 59 -1.18 18.24 -9.21
C ALA A 59 -0.26 19.43 -9.58
N PRO A 60 0.85 19.24 -10.31
CA PRO A 60 1.63 20.38 -10.79
C PRO A 60 0.81 21.11 -11.86
N VAL A 61 0.52 22.38 -11.60
CA VAL A 61 -0.06 23.30 -12.58
C VAL A 61 0.97 23.48 -13.69
N VAL A 62 0.72 22.93 -14.88
CA VAL A 62 1.53 23.21 -16.07
C VAL A 62 1.24 24.64 -16.50
N ALA A 63 2.18 25.54 -16.20
CA ALA A 63 2.17 26.91 -16.69
C ALA A 63 2.20 26.91 -18.23
N LYS A 64 1.20 27.55 -18.85
CA LYS A 64 1.15 27.82 -20.28
C LYS A 64 2.39 28.62 -20.69
N LEU A 65 3.29 28.01 -21.47
CA LEU A 65 4.30 28.75 -22.21
C LEU A 65 3.66 29.28 -23.50
N ALA A 66 3.23 30.54 -23.47
CA ALA A 66 2.96 31.30 -24.68
C ALA A 66 4.31 31.66 -25.32
N VAL A 67 4.61 31.08 -26.49
CA VAL A 67 5.79 31.45 -27.28
C VAL A 67 5.38 32.54 -28.27
N PRO A 68 6.01 33.74 -28.29
CA PRO A 68 5.80 34.68 -29.37
C PRO A 68 6.58 34.20 -30.60
N ALA A 69 5.89 33.82 -31.68
CA ALA A 69 6.53 33.59 -32.96
C ALA A 69 6.95 34.94 -33.57
N VAL A 70 8.25 35.22 -33.53
CA VAL A 70 8.88 36.37 -34.20
C VAL A 70 8.91 36.13 -35.71
N ALA A 71 8.51 37.15 -36.45
CA ALA A 71 8.43 37.15 -37.90
C ALA A 71 9.80 37.42 -38.58
N LYS A 72 10.06 36.64 -39.63
CA LYS A 72 10.60 37.04 -40.96
C LYS A 72 12.10 37.32 -41.12
N VAL A 73 12.75 36.59 -42.06
CA VAL A 73 13.67 37.15 -43.09
C VAL A 73 13.63 36.27 -44.36
N ALA A 74 13.62 36.93 -45.52
CA ALA A 74 13.62 36.36 -46.88
C ALA A 74 15.04 36.13 -47.42
N ALA A 75 15.20 35.20 -48.38
CA ALA A 75 16.43 35.03 -49.18
C ALA A 75 16.07 34.74 -50.66
N PRO A 76 16.96 35.07 -51.63
CA PRO A 76 16.57 35.62 -52.92
C PRO A 76 16.37 34.60 -54.06
N LEU A 77 15.71 35.09 -55.11
CA LEU A 77 15.43 34.44 -56.40
C LEU A 77 16.72 34.08 -57.15
N ALA A 78 16.80 32.86 -57.67
CA ALA A 78 17.77 32.46 -58.69
C ALA A 78 17.03 32.10 -59.99
N TYR A 79 17.40 32.81 -61.05
CA TYR A 79 16.88 32.70 -62.42
C TYR A 79 17.72 31.70 -63.21
N GLY A 80 17.08 30.87 -64.04
CA GLY A 80 17.77 30.01 -65.00
C GLY A 80 16.80 29.36 -65.99
N SER A 81 16.65 29.96 -67.17
CA SER A 81 16.09 29.33 -68.37
C SER A 81 17.21 28.58 -69.13
N PRO A 82 16.89 27.55 -69.94
CA PRO A 82 16.56 27.82 -71.33
C PRO A 82 15.40 26.98 -71.92
N TYR A 83 14.81 27.55 -72.96
CA TYR A 83 13.79 27.00 -73.87
C TYR A 83 14.08 25.60 -74.42
N TYR A 84 13.04 24.84 -74.76
CA TYR A 84 13.03 23.92 -75.91
C TYR A 84 11.62 23.81 -76.55
N HIS A 85 11.61 24.04 -77.87
CA HIS A 85 10.66 23.85 -78.99
C HIS A 85 9.14 23.82 -78.79
#